data_AF-A0A7S2QSM6-F1
#
_entry.id   AF-A0A7S2QSM6-F1
#
_cell.length_a   1.000
_cell.length_b   1.000
_cell.length_c   1.000
_cell.angle_alpha   90.00
_cell.angle_beta   90.00
_cell.angle_gamma   90.00
#
_symmetry.space_group_name_H-M   'P 1'
#
loop_
_entity.id
_entity.type
_entity.pdbx_description
1 polymer ?
#
loop_
_entity_poly.entity_id
_entity_poly.type
_entity_poly.pdbx_seq_one_letter_code
_entity_poly.pdbx_strand_id
1 'polypeptide(L)'
;CVYKWQLPEMPPTYISKLVYDRNHRTMCLMKARGDEKKKVIGGITYRPFYKRGFAEIVFCAVIGHEQVSGCGTQLMNHVKEHLGKDGITHFITFADDGALGFFKKQGFSKNLSLPKSKYDGYITEYNGGQLMDCKLDPTGVSRLYHGLGDGQNVSDGMYPIGARVEVQFLSDKTETGRRWYPAKILRRKKEAKKIKYFVHYIGWNKKWDQ
;
A
#
# COMPACT_ATOMS: atom_id res chain seq x y z
N CYS A 1 -9.78 -3.84 -8.37
CA CYS A 1 -8.76 -3.56 -7.34
C CYS A 1 -9.47 -2.92 -6.14
N VAL A 2 -9.14 -3.28 -4.90
CA VAL A 2 -9.79 -2.78 -3.66
C VAL A 2 -9.83 -1.25 -3.62
N TYR A 3 -8.76 -0.59 -4.06
CA TYR A 3 -8.66 0.87 -4.08
C TYR A 3 -9.78 1.57 -4.84
N LYS A 4 -10.20 1.05 -6.00
CA LYS A 4 -11.29 1.68 -6.79
C LYS A 4 -12.58 1.82 -5.99
N TRP A 5 -12.85 0.86 -5.10
CA TRP A 5 -14.09 0.83 -4.32
C TRP A 5 -13.99 1.60 -3.01
N GLN A 6 -12.77 1.77 -2.48
CA GLN A 6 -12.55 2.38 -1.17
C GLN A 6 -12.04 3.82 -1.27
N LEU A 7 -11.58 4.25 -2.45
CA LEU A 7 -11.08 5.60 -2.75
C LEU A 7 -11.84 6.16 -3.95
N PRO A 8 -13.14 6.49 -3.81
CA PRO A 8 -14.00 6.90 -4.93
C PRO A 8 -13.53 8.20 -5.59
N GLU A 9 -12.91 9.10 -4.83
CA GLU A 9 -12.35 10.37 -5.32
C GLU A 9 -11.07 10.20 -6.15
N MET A 10 -10.47 8.99 -6.13
CA MET A 10 -9.25 8.70 -6.88
C MET A 10 -9.58 8.11 -8.25
N PRO A 11 -9.18 8.75 -9.37
CA PRO A 11 -9.47 8.24 -10.71
C PRO A 11 -8.91 6.81 -10.91
N PRO A 12 -9.68 5.87 -11.50
CA PRO A 12 -9.19 4.50 -11.71
C PRO A 12 -7.91 4.39 -12.55
N THR A 13 -7.73 5.30 -13.51
CA THR A 13 -6.52 5.42 -14.33
C THR A 13 -5.32 5.87 -13.50
N TYR A 14 -5.53 6.78 -12.54
CA TYR A 14 -4.53 7.24 -11.60
C TYR A 14 -4.10 6.12 -10.65
N ILE A 15 -5.08 5.43 -10.04
CA ILE A 15 -4.83 4.26 -9.18
C ILE A 15 -4.00 3.22 -9.96
N SER A 16 -4.44 2.86 -11.16
CA SER A 16 -3.74 1.85 -11.97
C SER A 16 -2.33 2.29 -12.33
N LYS A 17 -2.14 3.56 -12.70
CA LYS A 17 -0.83 4.13 -13.02
C LYS A 17 0.16 3.94 -11.87
N LEU A 18 -0.23 4.28 -10.64
CA LEU A 18 0.69 4.20 -9.49
C LEU A 18 0.85 2.77 -8.96
N VAL A 19 -0.22 1.98 -8.90
CA VAL A 19 -0.14 0.56 -8.46
C VAL A 19 0.79 -0.25 -9.36
N TYR A 20 0.82 0.04 -10.67
CA TYR A 20 1.69 -0.65 -11.63
C TYR A 20 2.98 0.11 -11.97
N ASP A 21 3.26 1.23 -11.29
CA ASP A 21 4.51 1.97 -11.50
C ASP A 21 5.68 1.21 -10.85
N ARG A 22 6.80 1.13 -11.57
CA ARG A 22 7.97 0.33 -11.13
C ARG A 22 8.67 0.88 -9.89
N ASN A 23 8.42 2.15 -9.53
CA ASN A 23 8.95 2.75 -8.31
C ASN A 23 8.01 2.55 -7.12
N HIS A 24 6.82 2.02 -7.35
CA HIS A 24 5.85 1.72 -6.31
C HIS A 24 5.84 0.23 -6.01
N ARG A 25 5.41 -0.11 -4.80
CA ARG A 25 5.17 -1.47 -4.35
C ARG A 25 3.85 -1.51 -3.61
N THR A 26 3.14 -2.63 -3.70
CA THR A 26 1.89 -2.83 -2.97
C THR A 26 2.00 -4.06 -2.11
N MET A 27 1.84 -3.90 -0.81
CA MET A 27 1.64 -4.98 0.14
C MET A 27 0.13 -5.25 0.26
N CYS A 28 -0.31 -6.44 -0.13
CA CYS A 28 -1.70 -6.86 -0.16
C CYS A 28 -2.05 -7.72 1.05
N LEU A 29 -3.26 -7.54 1.57
CA LEU A 29 -3.85 -8.39 2.59
C LEU A 29 -4.79 -9.39 1.92
N MET A 30 -4.55 -10.68 2.13
CA MET A 30 -5.26 -11.79 1.50
C MET A 30 -6.00 -12.62 2.55
N LYS A 31 -7.26 -12.95 2.29
CA LYS A 31 -8.08 -13.79 3.18
C LYS A 31 -8.73 -14.92 2.40
N ALA A 32 -8.71 -16.12 2.97
CA ALA A 32 -9.49 -17.27 2.50
C ALA A 32 -10.78 -17.38 3.34
N ARG A 33 -11.84 -17.93 2.76
CA ARG A 33 -13.08 -18.28 3.47
C ARG A 33 -13.38 -19.75 3.17
N GLY A 34 -13.25 -20.63 4.18
CA GLY A 34 -13.33 -22.08 3.98
C GLY A 34 -12.33 -22.55 2.91
N ASP A 35 -12.80 -23.36 1.97
CA ASP A 35 -12.02 -23.90 0.86
C ASP A 35 -11.90 -22.95 -0.35
N GLU A 36 -12.37 -21.71 -0.24
CA GLU A 36 -12.28 -20.74 -1.34
C GLU A 36 -10.84 -20.27 -1.64
N LYS A 37 -10.62 -19.87 -2.89
CA LYS A 37 -9.39 -19.16 -3.28
C LYS A 37 -9.24 -17.86 -2.48
N LYS A 38 -7.99 -17.57 -2.08
CA LYS A 38 -7.62 -16.34 -1.38
C LYS A 38 -8.02 -15.11 -2.20
N LYS A 39 -8.68 -14.16 -1.55
CA LYS A 39 -9.10 -12.88 -2.15
C LYS A 39 -8.31 -11.74 -1.50
N VAL A 40 -7.96 -10.74 -2.30
CA VAL A 40 -7.38 -9.48 -1.81
C VAL A 40 -8.49 -8.72 -1.07
N ILE A 41 -8.27 -8.47 0.21
CA ILE A 41 -9.19 -7.74 1.09
C ILE A 41 -8.66 -6.37 1.50
N GLY A 42 -7.40 -6.07 1.22
CA GLY A 42 -6.80 -4.77 1.50
C GLY A 42 -5.44 -4.62 0.85
N GLY A 43 -4.89 -3.42 0.90
CA GLY A 43 -3.55 -3.17 0.40
C GLY A 43 -2.99 -1.82 0.84
N ILE A 44 -1.67 -1.74 1.00
CA ILE A 44 -0.93 -0.49 1.11
C ILE A 44 0.02 -0.39 -0.08
N THR A 45 -0.16 0.63 -0.91
CA THR A 45 0.74 0.98 -2.00
C THR A 45 1.66 2.10 -1.51
N TYR A 46 2.95 1.92 -1.67
CA TYR A 46 3.96 2.85 -1.20
C TYR A 46 5.09 3.01 -2.23
N ARG A 47 5.82 4.12 -2.12
CA ARG A 47 7.01 4.43 -2.90
C ARG A 47 8.19 4.64 -1.96
N PRO A 48 9.16 3.71 -1.89
CA PRO A 48 10.30 3.85 -1.01
C PRO A 48 11.37 4.78 -1.62
N PHE A 49 11.92 5.67 -0.81
CA PHE A 49 13.09 6.49 -1.13
C PHE A 49 14.25 6.10 -0.21
N TYR A 50 14.81 4.91 -0.41
CA TYR A 50 15.82 4.31 0.48
C TYR A 50 16.99 5.25 0.82
N LYS A 51 17.56 5.93 -0.19
CA LYS A 51 18.67 6.89 0.02
C LYS A 51 18.27 8.11 0.86
N ARG A 52 16.98 8.41 0.96
CA ARG A 52 16.42 9.53 1.72
C ARG A 52 15.88 9.10 3.08
N GLY A 53 15.79 7.79 3.34
CA GLY A 53 15.32 7.23 4.61
C GLY A 53 13.81 7.32 4.82
N PHE A 54 13.00 7.56 3.78
CA PHE A 54 11.55 7.64 3.93
C PHE A 54 10.80 6.89 2.83
N ALA A 55 9.55 6.51 3.09
CA ALA A 55 8.63 5.99 2.09
C ALA A 55 7.35 6.83 2.05
N GLU A 56 6.85 7.08 0.86
CA GLU A 56 5.54 7.71 0.65
C GLU A 56 4.47 6.60 0.67
N ILE A 57 3.49 6.70 1.56
CA ILE A 57 2.28 5.88 1.52
C ILE A 57 1.31 6.55 0.55
N VAL A 58 1.08 5.88 -0.58
CA VAL A 58 0.31 6.42 -1.71
C VAL A 58 -1.15 6.02 -1.62
N PHE A 59 -1.43 4.74 -1.34
CA PHE A 59 -2.79 4.25 -1.13
C PHE A 59 -2.82 3.34 0.09
N CYS A 60 -3.85 3.48 0.93
CA CYS A 60 -4.11 2.58 2.04
C CYS A 60 -5.61 2.29 2.07
N ALA A 61 -6.00 1.03 1.84
CA ALA A 61 -7.41 0.66 1.88
C ALA A 61 -7.60 -0.79 2.31
N VAL A 62 -8.68 -1.02 3.04
CA VAL A 62 -9.23 -2.34 3.39
C VAL A 62 -10.71 -2.32 2.98
N ILE A 63 -11.24 -3.43 2.48
CA ILE A 63 -12.66 -3.53 2.12
C ILE A 63 -13.56 -3.24 3.33
N GLY A 64 -14.67 -2.52 3.12
CA GLY A 64 -15.51 -1.95 4.18
C GLY A 64 -15.85 -2.88 5.34
N HIS A 65 -16.33 -4.09 5.08
CA HIS A 65 -16.70 -5.05 6.13
C HIS A 65 -15.52 -5.59 6.94
N GLU A 66 -14.28 -5.35 6.52
CA GLU A 66 -13.06 -5.73 7.24
C GLU A 66 -12.38 -4.50 7.90
N GLN A 67 -12.87 -3.27 7.75
CA GLN A 67 -12.21 -2.05 8.27
C GLN A 67 -12.19 -1.96 9.81
N VAL A 68 -13.22 -2.47 10.48
CA VAL A 68 -13.35 -2.45 11.96
C VAL A 68 -12.69 -3.63 12.66
N SER A 69 -12.08 -4.53 11.88
CA SER A 69 -11.58 -5.81 12.40
C SER A 69 -10.11 -5.77 12.80
N GLY A 70 -9.38 -4.67 12.56
CA GLY A 70 -7.94 -4.55 12.85
C GLY A 70 -7.03 -4.91 11.66
N CYS A 71 -7.60 -5.34 10.52
CA CYS A 71 -6.87 -5.62 9.28
C CYS A 71 -5.95 -4.46 8.84
N GLY A 72 -6.43 -3.22 8.91
CA GLY A 72 -5.64 -2.05 8.52
C GLY A 72 -4.40 -1.84 9.39
N THR A 73 -4.54 -2.04 10.71
CA THR A 73 -3.42 -1.97 11.66
C THR A 73 -2.42 -3.08 11.40
N GLN A 74 -2.87 -4.33 11.22
CA GLN A 74 -1.97 -5.44 10.89
C GLN A 74 -1.18 -5.17 9.60
N LEU A 75 -1.86 -4.73 8.55
CA LEU A 75 -1.23 -4.42 7.28
C LEU A 75 -0.20 -3.28 7.41
N MET A 76 -0.53 -2.22 8.15
CA MET A 76 0.41 -1.13 8.42
C MET A 76 1.62 -1.60 9.22
N ASN A 77 1.44 -2.45 10.23
CA ASN A 77 2.54 -3.02 11.02
C ASN A 77 3.49 -3.83 10.14
N HIS A 78 2.96 -4.67 9.24
CA HIS A 78 3.79 -5.42 8.30
C HIS A 78 4.57 -4.51 7.34
N VAL A 79 3.96 -3.42 6.85
CA VAL A 79 4.68 -2.44 6.01
C VAL A 79 5.79 -1.75 6.80
N LYS A 80 5.52 -1.32 8.04
CA LYS A 80 6.52 -0.71 8.94
C LYS A 80 7.70 -1.65 9.19
N GLU A 81 7.42 -2.92 9.48
CA GLU A 81 8.45 -3.92 9.70
C GLU A 81 9.30 -4.16 8.45
N HIS A 82 8.64 -4.39 7.32
CA HIS A 82 9.32 -4.66 6.07
C HIS A 82 10.25 -3.51 5.66
N LEU A 83 9.73 -2.28 5.66
CA LEU A 83 10.51 -1.11 5.23
C LEU A 83 11.51 -0.65 6.28
N GLY A 84 11.21 -0.84 7.56
CA GLY A 84 12.16 -0.57 8.65
C GLY A 84 13.43 -1.40 8.53
N LYS A 85 13.31 -2.69 8.16
CA LYS A 85 14.46 -3.57 7.88
C LYS A 85 15.31 -3.09 6.70
N ASP A 86 14.68 -2.42 5.73
CA ASP A 86 15.35 -1.84 4.56
C ASP A 86 15.90 -0.41 4.80
N GLY A 87 15.94 0.05 6.06
CA GLY A 87 16.52 1.34 6.43
C GLY A 87 15.59 2.54 6.21
N ILE A 88 14.29 2.31 5.98
CA ILE A 88 13.30 3.39 6.04
C ILE A 88 13.06 3.75 7.51
N THR A 89 13.11 5.05 7.82
CA THR A 89 12.91 5.57 9.17
C THR A 89 11.68 6.46 9.29
N HIS A 90 11.09 6.87 8.16
CA HIS A 90 9.87 7.70 8.13
C HIS A 90 8.88 7.23 7.07
N PHE A 91 7.59 7.27 7.40
CA PHE A 91 6.51 7.24 6.42
C PHE A 91 5.89 8.62 6.28
N ILE A 92 5.69 9.05 5.04
CA ILE A 92 5.00 10.28 4.70
C ILE A 92 3.73 9.93 3.93
N THR A 93 2.63 10.61 4.22
CA THR A 93 1.36 10.41 3.50
C THR A 93 0.60 11.73 3.38
N PHE A 94 -0.18 11.88 2.31
CA PHE A 94 -1.28 12.83 2.27
C PHE A 94 -2.56 12.06 2.61
N ALA A 95 -3.08 12.28 3.82
CA ALA A 95 -4.28 11.61 4.31
C ALA A 95 -5.52 12.46 4.01
N ASP A 96 -6.58 11.84 3.51
CA ASP A 96 -7.90 12.46 3.46
C ASP A 96 -8.51 12.55 4.87
N ASP A 97 -9.50 13.43 5.04
CA ASP A 97 -10.14 13.68 6.34
C ASP A 97 -10.71 12.39 6.96
N GLY A 98 -11.22 11.49 6.12
CA GLY A 98 -11.75 10.19 6.53
C GLY A 98 -10.69 9.23 7.11
N ALA A 99 -9.43 9.30 6.66
CA ALA A 99 -8.36 8.43 7.15
C ALA A 99 -7.50 9.05 8.26
N LEU A 100 -7.66 10.34 8.59
CA LEU A 100 -6.87 11.01 9.64
C LEU A 100 -6.89 10.25 10.97
N GLY A 101 -8.05 9.76 11.39
CA GLY A 101 -8.19 8.98 12.62
C GLY A 101 -7.41 7.68 12.59
N PHE A 102 -7.44 6.97 11.45
CA PHE A 102 -6.65 5.77 11.24
C PHE A 102 -5.15 6.08 11.32
N PHE A 103 -4.66 7.04 10.54
CA PHE A 103 -3.24 7.39 10.50
C PHE A 103 -2.71 7.86 11.87
N LYS A 104 -3.49 8.66 12.62
CA LYS A 104 -3.14 9.01 14.01
C LYS A 104 -2.96 7.78 14.90
N LYS A 105 -3.90 6.81 14.85
CA LYS A 105 -3.78 5.54 15.60
C LYS A 105 -2.55 4.73 15.17
N GLN A 106 -2.12 4.86 13.92
CA GLN A 106 -0.87 4.28 13.42
C GLN A 106 0.38 5.10 13.77
N GLY A 107 0.29 6.15 14.58
CA GLY A 107 1.44 6.96 14.99
C GLY A 107 1.89 8.00 13.96
N PHE A 108 1.03 8.35 13.00
CA PHE A 108 1.27 9.49 12.13
C PHE A 108 0.86 10.80 12.84
N SER A 109 1.61 11.86 12.58
CA SER A 109 1.40 13.20 13.12
C SER A 109 1.41 14.26 12.02
N LYS A 110 0.67 15.35 12.24
CA LYS A 110 0.72 16.56 11.40
C LYS A 110 2.00 17.37 11.65
N ASN A 111 2.66 17.13 12.78
CA ASN A 111 3.94 17.76 13.11
C ASN A 111 5.05 16.91 12.52
N LEU A 112 5.50 17.29 11.32
CA LEU A 112 6.53 16.55 10.59
C LEU A 112 7.89 16.67 11.29
N SER A 113 8.43 15.52 11.69
CA SER A 113 9.78 15.40 12.25
C SER A 113 10.83 15.14 11.17
N LEU A 114 10.44 14.60 10.01
CA LEU A 114 11.29 14.52 8.83
C LEU A 114 11.57 15.92 8.26
N PRO A 115 12.84 16.34 8.06
CA PRO A 115 13.15 17.64 7.50
C PRO A 115 12.58 17.83 6.08
N LYS A 116 12.02 19.01 5.80
CA LYS A 116 11.41 19.34 4.50
C LYS A 116 12.31 19.02 3.30
N SER A 117 13.62 19.32 3.41
CA SER A 117 14.63 19.04 2.38
C SER A 117 14.76 17.56 1.97
N LYS A 118 14.23 16.62 2.78
CA LYS A 118 14.24 15.19 2.46
C LYS A 118 13.12 14.82 1.50
N TYR A 119 11.91 15.35 1.66
CA TYR A 119 10.70 14.90 0.96
C TYR A 119 10.14 15.91 -0.06
N ASP A 120 10.46 17.19 0.09
CA ASP A 120 9.93 18.25 -0.78
C ASP A 120 10.35 18.03 -2.24
N GLY A 121 9.37 18.08 -3.15
CA GLY A 121 9.55 17.75 -4.57
C GLY A 121 9.68 16.25 -4.91
N TYR A 122 9.60 15.35 -3.92
CA TYR A 122 9.62 13.89 -4.14
C TYR A 122 8.27 13.23 -3.99
N ILE A 123 7.45 13.75 -3.07
CA ILE A 123 6.10 13.26 -2.78
C ILE A 123 5.07 13.96 -3.66
N THR A 124 3.95 13.28 -3.89
CA THR A 124 2.83 13.84 -4.64
C THR A 124 1.86 14.51 -3.69
N GLU A 125 1.57 15.79 -3.90
CA GLU A 125 0.52 16.49 -3.17
C GLU A 125 -0.85 16.21 -3.79
N TYR A 126 -1.86 16.03 -2.94
CA TYR A 126 -3.24 15.82 -3.36
C TYR A 126 -4.11 16.92 -2.76
N ASN A 127 -5.02 17.46 -3.57
CA ASN A 127 -5.97 18.46 -3.08
C ASN A 127 -6.89 17.84 -2.02
N GLY A 128 -7.16 18.57 -0.93
CA GLY A 128 -7.94 18.08 0.20
C GLY A 128 -7.24 17.04 1.09
N GLY A 129 -5.95 16.77 0.85
CA GLY A 129 -5.13 15.89 1.69
C GLY A 129 -4.34 16.67 2.74
N GLN A 130 -4.14 16.05 3.90
CA GLN A 130 -3.29 16.55 4.96
C GLN A 130 -1.98 15.77 5.00
N LEU A 131 -0.87 16.47 4.87
CA LEU A 131 0.46 15.90 5.01
C LEU A 131 0.70 15.40 6.45
N MET A 132 1.12 14.15 6.59
CA MET A 132 1.43 13.52 7.88
C MET A 132 2.73 12.71 7.82
N ASP A 133 3.45 12.65 8.94
CA ASP A 133 4.69 11.89 9.14
C ASP A 133 4.55 10.86 10.26
N CYS A 134 5.06 9.66 10.04
CA CYS A 134 5.26 8.64 11.06
C CYS A 134 6.75 8.27 11.11
N LYS A 135 7.43 8.70 12.17
CA LYS A 135 8.78 8.23 12.50
C LYS A 135 8.69 6.77 12.97
N LEU A 136 9.40 5.88 12.31
CA LEU A 136 9.49 4.48 12.69
C LEU A 136 10.46 4.34 13.87
N ASP A 137 10.03 3.57 14.87
CA ASP A 137 10.91 3.17 15.97
C ASP A 137 11.74 1.95 15.53
N PRO A 138 13.07 2.05 15.45
CA PRO A 138 13.95 0.93 15.11
C PRO A 138 13.80 -0.27 16.05
N THR A 139 13.38 -0.02 17.30
CA THR A 139 13.21 -1.03 18.36
C THR A 139 11.75 -1.47 18.57
N GLY A 140 10.79 -0.62 18.19
CA GLY A 140 9.35 -0.80 18.44
C GLY A 140 8.68 -1.84 17.54
N VAL A 141 9.25 -2.14 16.37
CA VAL A 141 8.71 -3.14 15.43
C VAL A 141 8.63 -4.53 16.07
N SER A 142 9.65 -4.93 16.84
CA SER A 142 9.64 -6.19 17.61
C SER A 142 8.72 -6.15 18.83
N ARG A 143 8.49 -4.96 19.41
CA ARG A 143 7.69 -4.78 20.63
C ARG A 143 6.18 -4.85 20.37
N LEU A 144 5.73 -4.54 19.16
CA LEU A 144 4.33 -4.73 18.74
C LEU A 144 3.88 -6.20 18.74
N TYR A 145 4.81 -7.16 18.66
CA TYR A 145 4.52 -8.59 18.75
C TYR A 145 4.85 -9.19 20.13
N HIS A 146 5.80 -8.63 20.89
CA HIS A 146 6.13 -9.11 22.25
C HIS A 146 5.07 -8.73 23.31
N GLY A 147 4.15 -7.81 23.02
CA GLY A 147 2.97 -7.53 23.86
C GLY A 147 1.87 -8.61 23.80
N LEU A 148 2.09 -9.72 23.09
CA LEU A 148 1.18 -10.88 23.05
C LEU A 148 1.64 -12.02 23.99
N GLY A 149 2.54 -11.73 24.93
CA GLY A 149 2.91 -12.62 26.03
C GLY A 149 2.32 -12.12 27.35
N ASP A 150 1.45 -12.95 27.93
CA ASP A 150 0.98 -12.96 29.31
C ASP A 150 0.26 -11.70 29.85
N GLY A 151 -1.07 -11.70 29.68
CA GLY A 151 -1.96 -11.36 30.79
C GLY A 151 -2.32 -9.90 31.04
N GLN A 152 -2.43 -9.04 30.02
CA GLN A 152 -3.12 -7.75 30.17
C GLN A 152 -4.28 -7.57 29.18
N ASN A 153 -5.45 -7.28 29.73
CA ASN A 153 -6.68 -6.94 29.01
C ASN A 153 -6.47 -5.64 28.22
N VAL A 154 -6.35 -5.76 26.90
CA VAL A 154 -6.39 -4.61 25.98
C VAL A 154 -7.72 -4.67 25.23
N SER A 155 -8.69 -3.89 25.71
CA SER A 155 -9.96 -3.65 25.06
C SER A 155 -9.77 -2.71 23.87
N ASP A 156 -9.29 -3.22 22.73
CA ASP A 156 -9.58 -2.63 21.42
C ASP A 156 -9.16 -3.58 20.28
N GLY A 157 -10.13 -4.32 19.75
CA GLY A 157 -10.15 -4.74 18.33
C GLY A 157 -9.16 -5.83 17.87
N MET A 158 -8.94 -6.88 18.66
CA MET A 158 -8.15 -8.03 18.19
C MET A 158 -8.98 -8.98 17.32
N TYR A 159 -8.48 -9.29 16.12
CA TYR A 159 -8.99 -10.38 15.29
C TYR A 159 -8.94 -11.70 16.07
N PRO A 160 -10.01 -12.51 16.08
CA PRO A 160 -9.96 -13.83 16.71
C PRO A 160 -8.96 -14.73 15.98
N ILE A 161 -8.24 -15.53 16.77
CA ILE A 161 -7.09 -16.41 16.47
C ILE A 161 -7.38 -17.50 15.39
N GLY A 162 -8.52 -17.45 14.67
CA GLY A 162 -8.94 -18.47 13.70
C GLY A 162 -8.88 -18.07 12.20
N ALA A 163 -8.75 -16.79 11.85
CA ALA A 163 -8.71 -16.36 10.45
C ALA A 163 -7.26 -16.17 9.98
N ARG A 164 -6.72 -17.14 9.20
CA ARG A 164 -5.42 -16.98 8.52
C ARG A 164 -5.50 -15.85 7.50
N VAL A 165 -4.99 -14.67 7.86
CA VAL A 165 -4.76 -13.55 6.93
C VAL A 165 -3.30 -13.62 6.48
N GLU A 166 -3.07 -13.54 5.16
CA GLU A 166 -1.73 -13.60 4.58
C GLU A 166 -1.39 -12.26 3.93
N VAL A 167 -0.16 -11.81 4.08
CA VAL A 167 0.35 -10.59 3.45
C VAL A 167 1.25 -10.96 2.27
N GLN A 168 0.98 -10.37 1.10
CA GLN A 168 1.72 -10.67 -0.14
C GLN A 168 2.07 -9.39 -0.91
N PHE A 169 3.26 -9.31 -1.52
CA PHE A 169 3.57 -8.23 -2.46
C PHE A 169 2.89 -8.45 -3.81
N LEU A 170 2.35 -7.38 -4.39
CA LEU A 170 1.72 -7.39 -5.72
C LEU A 170 2.74 -7.65 -6.85
N SER A 171 4.05 -7.54 -6.57
CA SER A 171 5.10 -7.87 -7.53
C SER A 171 6.37 -8.34 -6.84
N ASP A 172 6.53 -9.66 -6.68
CA ASP A 172 7.84 -10.33 -6.87
C ASP A 172 7.74 -11.88 -7.02
N LYS A 173 6.58 -12.42 -7.41
CA LYS A 173 6.59 -13.74 -8.03
C LYS A 173 6.79 -13.51 -9.51
N THR A 174 7.99 -13.88 -9.95
CA THR A 174 8.38 -14.14 -11.32
C THR A 174 7.20 -14.32 -12.27
N GLU A 175 7.36 -13.77 -13.46
CA GLU A 175 6.88 -14.38 -14.71
C GLU A 175 6.36 -15.81 -14.51
N THR A 176 5.11 -16.06 -14.90
CA THR A 176 4.40 -17.37 -14.92
C THR A 176 3.75 -17.82 -13.59
N GLY A 177 2.50 -17.43 -13.28
CA GLY A 177 1.30 -18.14 -13.72
C GLY A 177 0.49 -18.63 -12.50
N ARG A 178 -0.84 -18.52 -12.41
CA ARG A 178 -1.86 -18.57 -13.48
C ARG A 178 -3.12 -17.83 -12.97
N ARG A 179 -3.57 -16.72 -13.56
CA ARG A 179 -3.84 -16.51 -14.99
C ARG A 179 -3.37 -15.12 -15.44
N TRP A 180 -2.73 -15.15 -16.60
CA TRP A 180 -2.18 -14.02 -17.32
C TRP A 180 -3.07 -13.73 -18.53
N TYR A 181 -3.32 -12.46 -18.82
CA TYR A 181 -3.92 -12.04 -20.09
C TYR A 181 -2.78 -11.84 -21.09
N PRO A 182 -2.77 -12.55 -22.23
CA PRO A 182 -1.70 -12.39 -23.19
C PRO A 182 -1.70 -10.95 -23.70
N ALA A 183 -0.57 -10.26 -23.57
CA ALA A 183 -0.43 -8.87 -23.94
C ALA A 183 0.50 -8.77 -25.14
N LYS A 184 0.01 -8.25 -26.27
CA LYS A 184 0.80 -8.02 -27.46
C LYS A 184 1.41 -6.63 -27.38
N ILE A 185 2.74 -6.55 -27.42
CA ILE A 185 3.42 -5.27 -27.60
C ILE A 185 3.13 -4.82 -29.04
N LEU A 186 2.27 -3.82 -29.18
CA LEU A 186 1.87 -3.28 -30.48
C LEU A 186 2.97 -2.42 -31.08
N ARG A 187 3.67 -1.65 -30.25
CA ARG A 187 4.73 -0.74 -30.71
C ARG A 187 5.77 -0.51 -29.63
N ARG A 188 7.03 -0.51 -30.03
CA ARG A 188 8.15 -0.03 -29.22
C ARG A 188 8.61 1.30 -29.78
N LYS A 189 8.51 2.37 -29.00
CA LYS A 189 9.02 3.70 -29.41
C LYS A 189 10.17 4.09 -28.51
N LYS A 190 11.32 4.35 -29.12
CA LYS A 190 12.48 4.94 -28.43
C LYS A 190 12.34 6.45 -28.55
N GLU A 191 12.10 7.12 -27.45
CA GLU A 191 12.05 8.58 -27.38
C GLU A 191 13.16 9.03 -26.44
N ALA A 192 14.16 9.71 -27.02
CA ALA A 192 15.38 10.10 -26.33
C ALA A 192 15.98 8.91 -25.54
N LYS A 193 16.12 9.02 -24.21
CA LYS A 193 16.75 7.99 -23.36
C LYS A 193 15.77 7.01 -22.72
N LYS A 194 14.51 6.96 -23.16
CA LYS A 194 13.49 6.04 -22.62
C LYS A 194 12.87 5.19 -23.73
N ILE A 195 12.58 3.93 -23.40
CA ILE A 195 11.84 3.02 -24.28
C ILE A 195 10.41 2.96 -23.76
N LYS A 196 9.46 3.40 -24.59
CA LYS A 196 8.02 3.22 -24.34
C LYS A 196 7.55 1.96 -25.07
N TYR A 197 6.82 1.13 -24.34
CA TYR A 197 6.14 -0.05 -24.86
C TYR A 197 4.64 0.22 -24.86
N PHE A 198 4.02 0.09 -26.02
CA PHE A 198 2.58 0.15 -26.19
C PHE A 198 2.09 -1.28 -26.22
N VAL A 199 1.29 -1.67 -25.23
CA VAL A 199 0.89 -3.05 -25.02
C VAL A 199 -0.64 -3.14 -25.07
N HIS A 200 -1.15 -4.14 -25.77
CA HIS A 200 -2.58 -4.42 -25.88
C HIS A 200 -2.86 -5.81 -25.33
N TYR A 201 -3.75 -5.90 -24.34
CA TYR A 201 -4.09 -7.14 -23.68
C TYR A 201 -5.21 -7.85 -24.46
N ILE A 202 -4.98 -9.08 -24.90
CA ILE A 202 -5.96 -9.89 -25.62
C ILE A 202 -7.18 -10.11 -24.73
N GLY A 203 -8.34 -9.61 -25.18
CA GLY A 203 -9.59 -9.49 -24.41
C GLY A 203 -10.06 -8.05 -24.19
N TRP A 204 -9.23 -7.05 -24.51
CA TRP A 204 -9.62 -5.64 -24.65
C TRP A 204 -10.39 -5.39 -25.95
N ASN A 205 -11.47 -4.59 -25.92
CA ASN A 205 -12.12 -4.09 -27.13
C ASN A 205 -11.94 -2.56 -27.27
N LYS A 206 -12.03 -2.05 -28.51
CA LYS A 206 -11.79 -0.64 -28.87
C LYS A 206 -12.79 0.37 -28.28
N LYS A 207 -13.80 -0.04 -27.50
CA LYS A 207 -14.77 0.91 -26.91
C LYS A 207 -14.21 1.70 -25.71
N TRP A 208 -13.00 1.37 -25.25
CA TRP A 208 -12.34 1.99 -24.09
C TRP A 208 -11.31 3.07 -24.45
N ASP A 209 -11.08 3.33 -25.74
CA ASP A 209 -10.17 4.38 -26.25
C ASP A 209 -10.97 5.53 -26.92
N GLN A 210 -11.97 6.09 -26.22
CA GLN A 210 -12.36 7.50 -26.39
C GLN A 210 -11.94 8.26 -25.13
#